data_AF-A0A847SK68-F1
#
_entry.id   AF-A0A847SK68-F1
#
_cell.length_a   1.000
_cell.length_b   1.000
_cell.length_c   1.000
_cell.angle_alpha   90.00
_cell.angle_beta   90.00
_cell.angle_gamma   90.00
#
_symmetry.space_group_name_H-M   'P 1'
#
loop_
_entity.id
_entity.type
_entity.pdbx_description
1 polymer ?
#
loop_
_entity_poly.entity_id
_entity_poly.type
_entity_poly.pdbx_seq_one_letter_code
_entity_poly.pdbx_strand_id
1 'polypeptide(L)'
;MRKCSVIIGNAPEVVQRTVPAYATAYSHRGWKIHQIIDRVYVKEKARKDQGWEPTYDFAYVVARINAGESLRSPLTQLTGSKGYHAEIASIPSANQ
;
A
#
# COMPACT_ATOMS: atom_id res chain seq x y z
N MET A 1 -17.94 -0.09 -1.59
CA MET A 1 -16.93 -0.47 -0.58
C MET A 1 -17.50 -1.58 0.28
N ARG A 2 -16.87 -2.76 0.35
CA ARG A 2 -17.29 -3.75 1.35
C ARG A 2 -16.69 -3.31 2.68
N LYS A 3 -17.53 -3.01 3.68
CA LYS A 3 -17.07 -2.82 5.06
C LYS A 3 -16.62 -4.19 5.57
N CYS A 4 -15.31 -4.41 5.64
CA CYS A 4 -14.75 -5.56 6.35
C CYS A 4 -14.50 -5.13 7.79
N SER A 5 -15.47 -5.37 8.68
CA SER A 5 -15.37 -4.99 10.10
C SER A 5 -14.12 -5.56 10.79
N VAL A 6 -13.62 -6.70 10.30
CA VAL A 6 -12.43 -7.38 10.84
C VAL A 6 -11.14 -6.56 10.60
N ILE A 7 -10.98 -5.93 9.44
CA ILE A 7 -9.79 -5.11 9.13
C ILE A 7 -9.82 -3.78 9.88
N ILE A 8 -11.01 -3.24 10.14
CA ILE A 8 -11.19 -1.96 10.84
C ILE A 8 -10.95 -2.14 12.36
N GLY A 9 -11.16 -3.35 12.91
CA GLY A 9 -10.95 -3.66 14.33
C GLY A 9 -9.59 -4.25 14.68
N ASN A 10 -8.95 -5.01 13.77
CA ASN A 10 -7.64 -5.63 14.01
C ASN A 10 -6.89 -5.88 12.69
N ALA A 11 -6.35 -4.81 12.10
CA ALA A 11 -5.56 -4.93 10.88
C ALA A 11 -4.32 -5.84 11.02
N PRO A 12 -3.52 -5.79 12.11
CA PRO A 12 -2.34 -6.65 12.25
C PRO A 12 -2.66 -8.14 12.14
N GLU A 13 -3.71 -8.61 12.82
CA GLU A 13 -4.11 -10.02 12.79
C GLU A 13 -4.51 -10.47 11.38
N VAL A 14 -5.28 -9.64 10.67
CA VAL A 14 -5.69 -9.96 9.30
C VAL A 14 -4.47 -10.05 8.37
N VAL A 15 -3.52 -9.13 8.50
CA VAL A 15 -2.30 -9.16 7.69
C VAL A 15 -1.43 -10.37 8.04
N GLN A 16 -1.28 -10.71 9.31
CA GLN A 16 -0.55 -11.91 9.75
C GLN A 16 -1.14 -13.19 9.19
N ARG A 17 -2.46 -13.30 9.14
CA ARG A 17 -3.13 -14.47 8.55
C ARG A 17 -2.98 -14.52 7.02
N THR A 18 -2.94 -13.37 6.36
CA THR A 18 -2.94 -13.29 4.89
C THR A 18 -1.53 -13.40 4.29
N VAL A 19 -0.55 -12.75 4.92
CA VAL A 19 0.85 -12.72 4.44
C VAL A 19 1.79 -12.88 5.64
N PRO A 20 1.97 -14.08 6.21
CA PRO A 20 2.74 -14.29 7.45
C PRO A 20 4.19 -13.78 7.39
N ALA A 21 4.79 -13.81 6.19
CA ALA A 21 6.16 -13.36 5.94
C ALA A 21 6.38 -11.86 6.20
N TYR A 22 5.32 -11.07 6.37
CA TYR A 22 5.44 -9.64 6.69
C TYR A 22 6.06 -9.40 8.06
N ALA A 23 5.83 -10.31 9.02
CA ALA A 23 6.32 -10.15 10.39
C ALA A 23 7.85 -10.05 10.42
N THR A 24 8.52 -10.98 9.73
CA THR A 24 9.98 -10.95 9.56
C THR A 24 10.43 -9.64 8.90
N ALA A 25 9.81 -9.27 7.77
CA ALA A 25 10.16 -8.07 7.02
C ALA A 25 10.10 -6.79 7.87
N TYR A 26 9.06 -6.68 8.70
CA TYR A 26 8.77 -5.53 9.55
C TYR A 26 9.65 -5.52 10.80
N SER A 27 9.79 -6.65 11.49
CA SER A 27 10.60 -6.77 12.71
C SER A 27 12.06 -6.43 12.47
N HIS A 28 12.67 -6.93 11.38
CA HIS A 28 14.06 -6.61 11.04
C HIS A 28 14.33 -5.11 10.83
N ARG A 29 13.29 -4.34 10.53
CA ARG A 29 13.38 -2.90 10.22
C ARG A 29 12.76 -2.02 11.28
N GLY A 30 12.29 -2.60 12.39
CA GLY A 30 11.59 -1.87 13.46
C GLY A 30 10.26 -1.26 13.01
N TRP A 31 9.68 -1.73 11.92
CA TRP A 31 8.41 -1.22 11.39
C TRP A 31 7.22 -1.80 12.13
N LYS A 32 6.14 -1.02 12.20
CA LYS A 32 4.87 -1.43 12.79
C LYS A 32 3.76 -1.27 11.78
N ILE A 33 2.87 -2.24 11.71
CA ILE A 33 1.64 -2.10 10.94
C ILE A 33 0.65 -1.25 11.72
N HIS A 34 -0.11 -0.43 11.00
CA HIS A 34 -1.18 0.37 11.61
C HIS A 34 -2.26 -0.56 12.17
N GLN A 35 -2.84 -0.17 13.31
CA GLN A 35 -3.90 -0.94 13.97
C GLN A 35 -5.19 -0.99 13.14
N ILE A 36 -5.42 0.05 12.33
CA ILE A 36 -6.63 0.26 11.54
C ILE A 36 -6.22 0.55 10.10
N ILE A 37 -6.89 -0.10 9.14
CA ILE A 37 -6.84 0.25 7.73
C ILE A 37 -8.24 0.74 7.32
N ASP A 38 -8.36 2.04 7.09
CA ASP A 38 -9.65 2.71 6.83
C ASP A 38 -10.28 2.30 5.49
N ARG A 39 -9.45 2.16 4.44
CA ARG A 39 -9.94 1.93 3.08
C ARG A 39 -9.49 0.59 2.52
N VAL A 40 -10.46 -0.29 2.28
CA VAL A 40 -10.26 -1.56 1.59
C VAL A 40 -11.00 -1.55 0.26
N TYR A 41 -10.25 -1.63 -0.84
CA TYR A 41 -10.80 -1.71 -2.18
C TYR A 41 -10.94 -3.17 -2.63
N VAL A 42 -12.14 -3.55 -3.08
CA VAL A 42 -12.41 -4.89 -3.59
C VAL A 42 -12.15 -4.91 -5.09
N LYS A 43 -11.16 -5.70 -5.50
CA LYS A 43 -10.67 -5.80 -6.89
C LYS A 43 -11.51 -6.74 -7.77
N GLU A 44 -12.49 -7.44 -7.21
CA GLU A 44 -13.20 -8.53 -7.88
C GLU A 44 -13.89 -8.10 -9.20
N LYS A 45 -14.44 -6.88 -9.24
CA LYS A 45 -15.04 -6.35 -10.46
C LYS A 45 -14.02 -6.16 -11.59
N ALA A 46 -12.84 -5.63 -11.27
CA ALA A 46 -11.77 -5.46 -12.25
C ALA A 46 -11.24 -6.83 -12.77
N ARG A 47 -11.15 -7.83 -11.89
CA ARG A 47 -10.74 -9.18 -12.28
C ARG A 47 -11.75 -9.82 -13.24
N LYS A 48 -13.05 -9.73 -12.94
CA LYS A 48 -14.11 -10.35 -13.74
C LYS A 48 -14.37 -9.63 -15.05
N ASP A 49 -14.46 -8.30 -15.01
CA ASP A 49 -14.95 -7.53 -16.15
C ASP A 49 -13.81 -7.13 -17.11
N GLN A 50 -12.56 -7.10 -16.64
CA GLN A 50 -11.41 -6.62 -17.42
C GLN A 50 -10.29 -7.67 -17.53
N GLY A 51 -10.47 -8.87 -16.99
CA GLY A 51 -9.44 -9.91 -16.95
C GLY A 51 -8.18 -9.48 -16.21
N TRP A 52 -8.26 -8.45 -15.36
CA TRP A 52 -7.09 -7.84 -14.74
C TRP A 52 -6.61 -8.66 -13.54
N GLU A 53 -5.31 -8.95 -13.48
CA GLU A 53 -4.66 -9.59 -12.33
C GLU A 53 -3.52 -8.70 -11.79
N PRO A 54 -3.48 -8.41 -10.47
CA PRO A 54 -2.43 -7.58 -9.91
C PRO A 54 -1.07 -8.30 -9.91
N THR A 55 -0.16 -7.87 -10.77
CA THR A 55 1.23 -8.38 -10.81
C THR A 55 2.03 -8.02 -9.56
N TYR A 56 1.74 -6.86 -8.97
CA TYR A 56 2.45 -6.33 -7.82
C TYR A 56 1.47 -6.17 -6.65
N ASP A 57 1.47 -7.13 -5.74
CA ASP A 57 0.66 -7.10 -4.52
C ASP A 57 1.52 -7.00 -3.25
N PHE A 58 0.86 -7.02 -2.09
CA PHE A 58 1.54 -6.89 -0.82
C PHE A 58 2.49 -8.06 -0.54
N ALA A 59 2.12 -9.29 -0.92
CA ALA A 59 2.96 -10.47 -0.73
C ALA A 59 4.21 -10.40 -1.60
N TYR A 60 4.07 -9.96 -2.85
CA TYR A 60 5.20 -9.73 -3.75
C TYR A 60 6.21 -8.74 -3.14
N VAL A 61 5.73 -7.60 -2.63
CA VAL A 61 6.60 -6.58 -2.01
C VAL A 61 7.29 -7.13 -0.76
N VAL A 62 6.58 -7.83 0.11
CA VAL A 62 7.14 -8.46 1.32
C VAL A 62 8.23 -9.48 0.96
N ALA A 63 8.01 -10.30 -0.06
CA ALA A 63 9.00 -11.28 -0.52
C ALA A 63 10.30 -10.61 -0.96
N ARG A 64 10.21 -9.54 -1.77
CA ARG A 64 11.39 -8.77 -2.21
C ARG A 64 12.13 -8.12 -1.05
N ILE A 65 11.39 -7.55 -0.09
CA ILE A 65 11.97 -6.94 1.12
C ILE A 65 12.75 -7.98 1.93
N ASN A 66 12.21 -9.19 2.08
CA ASN A 66 12.88 -10.28 2.79
C ASN A 66 14.10 -10.80 2.03
N ALA A 67 14.05 -10.83 0.70
CA ALA A 67 15.19 -11.18 -0.15
C ALA A 67 16.27 -10.08 -0.22
N GLY A 68 16.03 -8.90 0.37
CA GLY A 68 16.95 -7.76 0.29
C GLY A 68 16.97 -7.08 -1.08
N GLU A 69 15.97 -7.34 -1.92
CA GLU A 69 15.90 -6.81 -3.27
C GLU A 69 15.36 -5.37 -3.32
N SER A 70 15.78 -4.63 -4.34
CA SER A 70 15.28 -3.28 -4.59
C SER A 70 13.82 -3.28 -5.03
N LEU A 71 12.99 -2.48 -4.37
CA LEU A 71 11.59 -2.24 -4.78
C LEU A 71 11.47 -1.31 -6.00
N ARG A 72 12.56 -0.65 -6.41
CA ARG A 72 12.56 0.29 -7.53
C ARG A 72 12.60 -0.46 -8.85
N SER A 73 11.61 -0.21 -9.70
CA SER A 73 11.66 -0.64 -11.10
C SER A 73 12.78 0.12 -11.85
N PRO A 74 13.27 -0.41 -12.98
CA PRO A 74 14.25 0.28 -13.81
C PRO A 74 13.82 1.72 -14.15
N LEU A 75 12.53 1.92 -14.45
CA LEU A 75 11.97 3.24 -14.72
C LEU A 75 12.14 4.20 -13.53
N THR A 76 11.85 3.75 -12.31
CA THR A 76 12.01 4.59 -11.10
C THR A 76 13.46 4.93 -10.75
N GLN A 77 14.42 4.13 -11.24
CA GLN A 77 15.84 4.44 -11.09
C GLN A 77 16.26 5.55 -12.06
N LEU A 78 15.68 5.57 -13.27
CA LEU A 78 15.95 6.59 -14.28
C LEU A 78 15.26 7.93 -13.97
N THR A 79 14.03 7.90 -13.47
CA THR A 79 13.21 9.11 -13.30
C THR A 79 13.34 9.77 -11.92
N GLY A 80 13.92 9.07 -10.93
CA GLY A 80 14.12 9.61 -9.59
C GLY A 80 12.82 9.84 -8.80
N SER A 81 12.86 10.73 -7.82
CA SER A 81 11.74 11.00 -6.92
C SER A 81 11.07 12.33 -7.29
N LYS A 82 9.76 12.31 -7.57
CA LYS A 82 8.96 13.55 -7.66
C LYS A 82 8.48 13.90 -6.25
N GLY A 83 8.80 15.10 -5.76
CA GLY A 83 8.25 15.60 -4.49
C GLY A 83 6.72 15.69 -4.55
N TYR A 84 6.06 15.40 -3.43
CA TYR A 84 4.60 15.52 -3.31
C TYR A 84 4.26 16.87 -2.65
N HIS A 85 3.64 17.76 -3.44
CA HIS A 85 3.33 19.18 -3.19
C HIS A 85 4.51 20.09 -2.82
N ALA A 86 4.84 21.07 -3.69
CA ALA A 86 5.68 22.22 -3.35
C ALA A 86 4.86 23.49 -3.02
N GLU A 87 3.60 23.58 -3.44
CA GLU A 87 2.70 24.71 -3.18
C GLU A 87 1.31 24.20 -2.77
N ILE A 88 0.79 24.73 -1.66
CA ILE A 88 -0.65 24.76 -1.40
C ILE A 88 -1.16 25.89 -2.29
N ALA A 89 -1.96 25.56 -3.31
CA ALA A 89 -2.61 26.57 -4.11
C ALA A 89 -3.46 27.47 -3.20
N SER A 90 -2.96 28.66 -2.88
CA SER A 90 -3.75 29.69 -2.23
C SER A 90 -4.85 30.08 -3.20
N ILE A 91 -6.09 29.72 -2.89
CA ILE A 91 -7.25 30.31 -3.57
C ILE A 91 -7.23 31.79 -3.17
N PRO A 92 -7.16 32.76 -4.11
CA PRO A 92 -7.29 34.16 -3.74
C PRO A 92 -8.71 34.38 -3.21
N SER A 93 -8.80 34.85 -1.96
CA SER A 93 -10.04 35.31 -1.37
C SER A 93 -10.60 36.42 -2.25
N ALA A 94 -11.75 36.17 -2.89
CA ALA A 94 -12.53 37.23 -3.50
C ALA A 94 -12.95 38.21 -2.40
N ASN A 95 -12.52 39.46 -2.57
CA ASN A 95 -13.07 40.72 -2.08
C ASN A 95 -14.34 40.62 -1.21
N GLN A 96 -14.29 41.32 -0.07
CA GLN A 96 -15.42 42.08 0.42
C GLN A 96 -14.97 43.52 0.67
#